data_AF-A0A6A3VGA9-F1
#
_entry.id   AF-A0A6A3VGA9-F1
#
_cell.length_a   1.000
_cell.length_b   1.000
_cell.length_c   1.000
_cell.angle_alpha   90.00
_cell.angle_beta   90.00
_cell.angle_gamma   90.00
#
_symmetry.space_group_name_H-M   'P 1'
#
loop_
_entity.id
_entity.type
_entity.pdbx_description
1 polymer ?
#
loop_
_entity_poly.entity_id
_entity_poly.type
_entity_poly.pdbx_seq_one_letter_code
_entity_poly.pdbx_strand_id
1 'polypeptide(L)'
;MAAIRERLCFISLCLETWGYFNFLRRLEAPGNGNLMWWGGQAGRRTNEAKGYTCSPIRDLMDLYENDHGEYRRNVRDALKPFEIDSGSFETLPELLEKTDALDPDLVENDKRLSDRALARVVLDITSVAEVPDHWVPTLTKGVWRKLVDDKRIKDLAATVRKQLEKGEYELPLVPEFNPKEAKTKGFAPFLRLDGTPTVAGPVTVIDDDDPKYRKTPDEEEAEQLADSEAKAVAKEASSAESLSEGELEADQDEEDDEE
;
A
#
# COMPACT_ATOMS: atom_id res chain seq x y z
N MET A 1 19.02 -4.33 -5.61
CA MET A 1 19.29 -4.75 -4.22
C MET A 1 18.76 -3.77 -3.16
N ALA A 2 19.09 -2.46 -3.18
CA ALA A 2 18.68 -1.55 -2.11
C ALA A 2 17.14 -1.42 -1.92
N ALA A 3 16.37 -1.20 -2.98
CA ALA A 3 14.92 -0.91 -2.85
C ALA A 3 14.09 -2.04 -2.20
N ILE A 4 14.37 -3.31 -2.51
CA ILE A 4 13.67 -4.44 -1.91
C ILE A 4 14.01 -4.54 -0.42
N ARG A 5 15.30 -4.40 -0.10
CA ARG A 5 15.78 -4.42 1.29
C ARG A 5 15.14 -3.29 2.10
N GLU A 6 15.19 -2.06 1.60
CA GLU A 6 14.59 -0.91 2.29
C GLU A 6 13.07 -1.07 2.46
N ARG A 7 12.37 -1.65 1.48
CA ARG A 7 10.95 -1.99 1.61
C ARG A 7 10.71 -2.99 2.74
N LEU A 8 11.50 -4.06 2.81
CA LEU A 8 11.38 -5.07 3.87
C LEU A 8 11.74 -4.51 5.24
N CYS A 9 12.75 -3.65 5.34
CA CYS A 9 13.10 -2.94 6.56
C CYS A 9 11.95 -2.01 7.01
N PHE A 10 11.36 -1.25 6.08
CA PHE A 10 10.23 -0.38 6.37
C PHE A 10 9.00 -1.16 6.84
N ILE A 11 8.62 -2.22 6.12
CA ILE A 11 7.48 -3.07 6.54
C ILE A 11 7.76 -3.70 7.91
N SER A 12 8.99 -4.19 8.15
CA SER A 12 9.35 -4.76 9.44
C SER A 12 9.19 -3.74 10.56
N LEU A 13 9.68 -2.51 10.36
CA LEU A 13 9.52 -1.40 11.30
C LEU A 13 8.03 -1.14 11.62
N CYS A 14 7.17 -1.07 10.60
CA CYS A 14 5.74 -0.83 10.79
C CYS A 14 5.06 -1.96 11.55
N LEU A 15 5.35 -3.23 11.22
CA LEU A 15 4.78 -4.40 11.87
C LEU A 15 5.28 -4.54 13.33
N GLU A 16 6.55 -4.26 13.58
CA GLU A 16 7.13 -4.24 14.91
C GLU A 16 6.50 -3.15 15.78
N THR A 17 6.15 -2.00 15.20
CA THR A 17 5.56 -0.87 15.91
C THR A 17 4.07 -1.10 16.19
N TRP A 18 3.27 -1.38 15.16
CA TRP A 18 1.81 -1.38 15.26
C TRP A 18 1.21 -2.79 15.38
N GLY A 19 1.91 -3.82 14.92
CA GLY A 19 1.31 -5.12 14.64
C GLY A 19 0.77 -5.20 13.21
N TYR A 20 0.46 -6.41 12.77
CA TYR A 20 0.01 -6.72 11.42
C TYR A 20 -1.38 -6.16 11.13
N PHE A 21 -2.38 -6.41 11.98
CA PHE A 21 -3.73 -5.92 11.72
C PHE A 21 -3.86 -4.41 11.83
N ASN A 22 -3.19 -3.78 12.81
CA ASN A 22 -3.19 -2.32 12.90
C ASN A 22 -2.46 -1.66 11.72
N PHE A 23 -1.40 -2.29 11.20
CA PHE A 23 -0.74 -1.77 10.01
C PHE A 23 -1.62 -1.89 8.76
N LEU A 24 -2.30 -3.02 8.56
CA LEU A 24 -3.28 -3.19 7.47
C LEU A 24 -4.41 -2.17 7.56
N ARG A 25 -4.97 -1.96 8.76
CA ARG A 25 -6.00 -0.94 9.02
C ARG A 25 -5.54 0.45 8.60
N ARG A 26 -4.27 0.80 8.82
CA ARG A 26 -3.69 2.09 8.43
C ARG A 26 -3.55 2.22 6.91
N LEU A 27 -3.11 1.16 6.24
CA LEU A 27 -2.92 1.14 4.79
C LEU A 27 -4.25 1.19 4.03
N GLU A 28 -5.26 0.48 4.51
CA GLU A 28 -6.57 0.36 3.84
C GLU A 28 -7.58 1.43 4.27
N ALA A 29 -7.23 2.30 5.23
CA ALA A 29 -8.10 3.40 5.63
C ALA A 29 -8.39 4.33 4.44
N PRO A 30 -9.61 4.90 4.36
CA PRO A 30 -9.98 5.82 3.28
C PRO A 30 -8.95 6.95 3.11
N GLY A 31 -8.50 7.19 1.88
CA GLY A 31 -7.49 8.22 1.57
C GLY A 31 -6.04 7.86 1.91
N ASN A 32 -5.79 6.70 2.56
CA ASN A 32 -4.44 6.25 2.92
C ASN A 32 -3.77 5.31 1.90
N GLY A 33 -4.43 5.03 0.76
CA GLY A 33 -3.87 4.16 -0.29
C GLY A 33 -2.52 4.60 -0.87
N ASN A 34 -2.07 5.82 -0.56
CA ASN A 34 -0.79 6.39 -0.97
C ASN A 34 0.29 6.36 0.13
N LEU A 35 0.01 5.77 1.31
CA LEU A 35 0.95 5.74 2.43
C LEU A 35 2.21 4.95 2.16
N MET A 36 2.14 3.98 1.26
CA MET A 36 3.28 3.16 0.89
C MET A 36 3.21 2.84 -0.59
N TRP A 37 4.33 3.04 -1.27
CA TRP A 37 4.51 2.47 -2.60
C TRP A 37 4.81 0.97 -2.46
N TRP A 38 3.98 0.13 -3.07
CA TRP A 38 4.13 -1.34 -3.03
C TRP A 38 5.42 -1.82 -3.70
N GLY A 39 6.01 -1.00 -4.57
CA GLY A 39 7.20 -1.30 -5.35
C GLY A 39 6.91 -2.22 -6.53
N GLY A 40 7.70 -2.10 -7.60
CA GLY A 40 7.63 -3.02 -8.74
C GLY A 40 8.21 -4.41 -8.41
N GLN A 41 7.64 -5.47 -9.00
CA GLN A 41 8.27 -6.79 -9.03
C GLN A 41 9.60 -6.73 -9.80
N ALA A 42 10.53 -7.64 -9.50
CA ALA A 42 11.77 -7.73 -10.25
C ALA A 42 11.50 -8.08 -11.72
N GLY A 43 12.23 -7.42 -12.64
CA GLY A 43 12.10 -7.68 -14.07
C GLY A 43 12.54 -9.10 -14.41
N ARG A 44 11.79 -9.79 -15.27
CA ARG A 44 11.98 -11.22 -15.64
C ARG A 44 13.40 -11.62 -16.02
N ARG A 45 14.17 -10.70 -16.61
CA ARG A 45 15.56 -10.93 -17.06
C ARG A 45 16.61 -10.69 -15.96
N THR A 46 16.21 -10.22 -14.78
CA THR A 46 17.10 -9.95 -13.65
C THR A 46 17.42 -11.22 -12.86
N ASN A 47 18.54 -11.23 -12.13
CA ASN A 47 18.87 -12.38 -11.27
C ASN A 47 17.92 -12.45 -10.06
N GLU A 48 17.37 -11.31 -9.66
CA GLU A 48 16.38 -11.14 -8.60
C GLU A 48 15.09 -11.90 -8.90
N ALA A 49 14.63 -11.90 -10.16
CA ALA A 49 13.45 -12.66 -10.60
C ALA A 49 13.53 -14.17 -10.34
N LYS A 50 14.74 -14.75 -10.24
CA LYS A 50 14.92 -16.19 -9.94
C LYS A 50 14.60 -16.55 -8.49
N GLY A 51 14.50 -15.54 -7.61
CA GLY A 51 14.20 -15.71 -6.19
C GLY A 51 12.75 -15.43 -5.80
N TYR A 52 11.89 -15.01 -6.73
CA TYR A 52 10.46 -14.83 -6.49
C TYR A 52 9.70 -16.11 -6.81
N THR A 53 8.76 -16.51 -5.95
CA THR A 53 7.74 -17.53 -6.28
C THR A 53 6.64 -16.97 -7.19
N CYS A 54 6.49 -15.64 -7.28
CA CYS A 54 5.56 -15.01 -8.22
C CYS A 54 6.14 -14.89 -9.65
N SER A 55 5.24 -14.77 -10.63
CA SER A 55 5.65 -14.44 -12.00
C SER A 55 6.36 -13.09 -11.99
N PRO A 56 7.62 -12.99 -12.45
CA PRO A 56 8.32 -11.72 -12.52
C PRO A 56 7.61 -10.75 -13.48
N ILE A 57 7.59 -9.45 -13.18
CA ILE A 57 7.15 -8.42 -14.13
C ILE A 57 7.97 -8.58 -15.41
N ARG A 58 7.31 -8.53 -16.57
CA ARG A 58 8.02 -8.51 -17.85
C ARG A 58 8.88 -7.25 -17.93
N ASP A 59 10.16 -7.46 -18.22
CA ASP A 59 11.12 -6.36 -18.42
C ASP A 59 10.61 -5.43 -19.53
N LEU A 60 10.80 -4.12 -19.40
CA LEU A 60 10.42 -3.15 -20.45
C LEU A 60 11.03 -3.50 -21.81
N MET A 61 12.24 -4.07 -21.85
CA MET A 61 12.88 -4.57 -23.06
C MET A 61 12.16 -5.81 -23.61
N ASP A 62 11.71 -6.72 -22.74
CA ASP A 62 10.93 -7.89 -23.12
C ASP A 62 9.57 -7.52 -23.68
N LEU A 63 8.91 -6.53 -23.07
CA LEU A 63 7.67 -5.94 -23.56
C LEU A 63 7.89 -5.21 -24.88
N TYR A 64 8.97 -4.43 -24.99
CA TYR A 64 9.31 -3.77 -26.24
C TYR A 64 9.54 -4.77 -27.37
N GLU A 65 10.14 -5.92 -27.11
CA GLU A 65 10.42 -6.94 -28.14
C GLU A 65 9.21 -7.82 -28.48
N ASN A 66 8.34 -8.13 -27.49
CA ASN A 66 7.33 -9.19 -27.62
C ASN A 66 5.88 -8.71 -27.45
N ASP A 67 5.64 -7.55 -26.82
CA ASP A 67 4.30 -6.97 -26.63
C ASP A 67 4.35 -5.42 -26.61
N HIS A 68 4.46 -4.84 -27.81
CA HIS A 68 4.51 -3.39 -27.99
C HIS A 68 3.27 -2.64 -27.46
N GLY A 69 2.14 -3.33 -27.26
CA GLY A 69 0.90 -2.75 -26.74
C GLY A 69 0.95 -2.60 -25.22
N GLU A 70 1.39 -3.63 -24.52
CA GLU A 70 1.67 -3.59 -23.08
C GLU A 70 2.84 -2.63 -22.76
N TYR A 71 3.91 -2.64 -23.55
CA TYR A 71 5.02 -1.68 -23.42
C TYR A 71 4.53 -0.22 -23.45
N ARG A 72 3.72 0.14 -24.46
CA ARG A 72 3.22 1.52 -24.61
C ARG A 72 2.28 1.93 -23.48
N ARG A 73 1.47 1.00 -22.97
CA ARG A 73 0.61 1.24 -21.80
C ARG A 73 1.48 1.50 -20.57
N ASN A 74 2.42 0.62 -20.23
CA ASN A 74 3.30 0.79 -19.08
C ASN A 74 4.12 2.10 -19.12
N VAL A 75 4.64 2.51 -20.28
CA VAL A 75 5.35 3.80 -20.41
C VAL A 75 4.41 4.99 -20.21
N ARG A 76 3.22 4.95 -20.81
CA ARG A 76 2.20 6.00 -20.64
C ARG A 76 1.73 6.09 -19.18
N ASP A 77 1.51 4.95 -18.56
CA ASP A 77 0.97 4.81 -17.21
C ASP A 77 2.05 5.20 -16.17
N ALA A 78 3.34 4.95 -16.45
CA ALA A 78 4.45 5.47 -15.64
C ALA A 78 4.61 7.00 -15.71
N LEU A 79 4.14 7.65 -16.78
CA LEU A 79 4.15 9.10 -16.92
C LEU A 79 2.94 9.77 -16.24
N LYS A 80 1.94 8.98 -15.84
CA LYS A 80 0.84 9.45 -15.02
C LYS A 80 1.12 9.12 -13.56
N PRO A 81 1.11 10.11 -12.67
CA PRO A 81 0.99 9.82 -11.25
C PRO A 81 -0.19 8.84 -11.04
N PHE A 82 -0.04 7.88 -10.13
CA PHE A 82 -1.08 6.91 -9.73
C PHE A 82 -1.31 5.68 -10.62
N GLU A 83 -0.75 5.58 -11.83
CA GLU A 83 -0.87 4.36 -12.66
C GLU A 83 0.42 3.49 -12.69
N ILE A 84 1.49 3.92 -11.99
CA ILE A 84 2.75 3.18 -11.89
C ILE A 84 2.60 1.79 -11.23
N ASP A 85 1.54 1.63 -10.42
CA ASP A 85 1.20 0.43 -9.67
C ASP A 85 0.11 -0.43 -10.33
N SER A 86 -0.36 -0.06 -11.53
CA SER A 86 -1.40 -0.81 -12.25
C SER A 86 -1.03 -2.28 -12.57
N GLY A 87 0.24 -2.66 -12.39
CA GLY A 87 0.72 -4.04 -12.43
C GLY A 87 1.51 -4.49 -11.19
N SER A 88 1.39 -3.78 -10.06
CA SER A 88 2.03 -4.16 -8.78
C SER A 88 1.07 -4.98 -7.91
N PHE A 89 1.42 -5.20 -6.64
CA PHE A 89 0.62 -6.00 -5.72
C PHE A 89 -0.61 -5.21 -5.25
N GLU A 90 -1.77 -5.84 -5.17
CA GLU A 90 -3.03 -5.18 -4.81
C GLU A 90 -3.13 -4.97 -3.29
N THR A 91 -2.52 -5.85 -2.49
CA THR A 91 -2.58 -5.80 -1.02
C THR A 91 -1.25 -6.20 -0.37
N LEU A 92 -1.04 -5.76 0.89
CA LEU A 92 0.14 -6.17 1.66
C LEU A 92 0.25 -7.70 1.87
N PRO A 93 -0.82 -8.44 2.22
CA PRO A 93 -0.76 -9.90 2.35
C PRO A 93 -0.29 -10.56 1.04
N GLU A 94 -0.80 -10.11 -0.10
CA GLU A 94 -0.39 -10.60 -1.41
C GLU A 94 1.08 -10.31 -1.69
N LEU A 95 1.55 -9.08 -1.45
CA LEU A 95 2.97 -8.71 -1.55
C LEU A 95 3.84 -9.65 -0.70
N LEU A 96 3.48 -9.86 0.55
CA LEU A 96 4.28 -10.65 1.48
C LEU A 96 4.32 -12.14 1.08
N GLU A 97 3.21 -12.67 0.61
CA GLU A 97 3.11 -14.06 0.15
C GLU A 97 3.90 -14.29 -1.14
N LYS A 98 3.66 -13.47 -2.16
CA LYS A 98 4.25 -13.63 -3.51
C LYS A 98 5.76 -13.38 -3.54
N THR A 99 6.30 -12.70 -2.53
CA THR A 99 7.73 -12.41 -2.42
C THR A 99 8.45 -13.32 -1.42
N ASP A 100 7.75 -14.30 -0.85
CA ASP A 100 8.23 -15.17 0.23
C ASP A 100 8.79 -14.39 1.43
N ALA A 101 8.35 -13.14 1.61
CA ALA A 101 8.87 -12.26 2.67
C ALA A 101 8.56 -12.78 4.08
N LEU A 102 7.69 -13.77 4.19
CA LEU A 102 7.26 -14.43 5.42
C LEU A 102 8.05 -15.71 5.73
N ASP A 103 8.90 -16.18 4.81
CA ASP A 103 9.64 -17.43 4.97
C ASP A 103 10.74 -17.25 6.02
N PRO A 104 10.68 -17.93 7.19
CA PRO A 104 11.66 -17.75 8.27
C PRO A 104 13.09 -18.22 7.92
N ASP A 105 13.27 -19.05 6.88
CA ASP A 105 14.57 -19.61 6.49
C ASP A 105 15.38 -18.69 5.56
N LEU A 106 14.77 -17.62 5.05
CA LEU A 106 15.45 -16.68 4.16
C LEU A 106 16.36 -15.70 4.92
N VAL A 107 17.15 -14.93 4.17
CA VAL A 107 18.04 -13.91 4.74
C VAL A 107 17.20 -12.72 5.20
N GLU A 108 17.32 -12.40 6.49
CA GLU A 108 16.58 -11.30 7.13
C GLU A 108 16.86 -9.96 6.46
N ASN A 109 15.80 -9.17 6.27
CA ASN A 109 15.77 -7.84 5.63
C ASN A 109 16.20 -7.80 4.16
N ASP A 110 16.95 -8.79 3.67
CA ASP A 110 17.30 -8.89 2.25
C ASP A 110 16.21 -9.59 1.44
N LYS A 111 15.61 -10.63 2.01
CA LYS A 111 14.60 -11.47 1.34
C LYS A 111 13.34 -11.71 2.16
N ARG A 112 13.39 -11.47 3.48
CA ARG A 112 12.26 -11.63 4.39
C ARG A 112 12.19 -10.50 5.41
N LEU A 113 11.05 -10.41 6.09
CA LEU A 113 10.87 -9.54 7.24
C LEU A 113 11.76 -9.97 8.42
N SER A 114 11.98 -9.04 9.35
CA SER A 114 12.67 -9.32 10.62
C SER A 114 11.96 -10.40 11.42
N ASP A 115 12.70 -11.13 12.27
CA ASP A 115 12.10 -12.13 13.17
C ASP A 115 11.01 -11.54 14.07
N ARG A 116 11.23 -10.30 14.54
CA ARG A 116 10.29 -9.60 15.41
C ARG A 116 9.01 -9.21 14.66
N ALA A 117 9.13 -8.76 13.41
CA ALA A 117 7.98 -8.51 12.54
C ALA A 117 7.22 -9.80 12.24
N LEU A 118 7.91 -10.89 11.89
CA LEU A 118 7.31 -12.21 11.68
C LEU A 118 6.57 -12.69 12.94
N ALA A 119 7.14 -12.49 14.13
CA ALA A 119 6.49 -12.82 15.39
C ALA A 119 5.22 -11.99 15.65
N ARG A 120 5.23 -10.68 15.33
CA ARG A 120 4.02 -9.82 15.41
C ARG A 120 2.95 -10.28 14.42
N VAL A 121 3.33 -10.71 13.21
CA VAL A 121 2.39 -11.32 12.23
C VAL A 121 1.77 -12.59 12.81
N VAL A 122 2.58 -13.52 13.33
CA VAL A 122 2.06 -14.77 13.93
C VAL A 122 1.11 -14.47 15.08
N LEU A 123 1.41 -13.48 15.93
CA LEU A 123 0.53 -13.11 17.04
C LEU A 123 -0.85 -12.67 16.58
N ASP A 124 -0.93 -11.87 15.53
CA ASP A 124 -2.18 -11.30 15.05
C ASP A 124 -2.99 -12.35 14.27
N ILE A 125 -2.39 -13.07 13.31
CA ILE A 125 -3.11 -14.06 12.48
C ILE A 125 -3.57 -15.30 13.27
N THR A 126 -3.04 -15.53 14.47
CA THR A 126 -3.49 -16.59 15.39
C THR A 126 -4.37 -16.06 16.52
N SER A 127 -4.66 -14.75 16.54
CA SER A 127 -5.62 -14.17 17.47
C SER A 127 -7.06 -14.49 17.07
N VAL A 128 -7.99 -14.25 18.00
CA VAL A 128 -9.43 -14.39 17.77
C VAL A 128 -10.07 -13.08 17.29
N ALA A 129 -9.28 -12.12 16.81
CA ALA A 129 -9.78 -10.83 16.36
C ALA A 129 -10.69 -11.00 15.13
N GLU A 130 -11.82 -10.29 15.14
CA GLU A 130 -12.70 -10.21 13.97
C GLU A 130 -12.13 -9.20 12.97
N VAL A 131 -11.63 -9.70 11.84
CA VAL A 131 -10.95 -8.92 10.81
C VAL A 131 -11.54 -9.18 9.43
N PRO A 132 -11.29 -8.33 8.43
CA PRO A 132 -11.65 -8.60 7.03
C PRO A 132 -11.04 -9.90 6.52
N ASP A 133 -11.79 -10.65 5.71
CA ASP A 133 -11.42 -12.00 5.29
C ASP A 133 -10.10 -12.02 4.48
N HIS A 134 -9.79 -10.96 3.73
CA HIS A 134 -8.56 -10.88 2.93
C HIS A 134 -7.29 -10.57 3.75
N TRP A 135 -7.42 -10.17 5.02
CA TRP A 135 -6.28 -9.93 5.90
C TRP A 135 -5.70 -11.23 6.45
N VAL A 136 -6.52 -12.28 6.55
CA VAL A 136 -6.09 -13.58 7.06
C VAL A 136 -6.03 -14.57 5.90
N PRO A 137 -4.83 -14.87 5.40
CA PRO A 137 -4.66 -15.78 4.28
C PRO A 137 -4.90 -17.22 4.71
N THR A 138 -5.00 -18.11 3.74
CA THR A 138 -5.23 -19.54 4.00
C THR A 138 -4.00 -20.16 4.68
N LEU A 139 -4.07 -20.33 6.01
CA LEU A 139 -2.97 -20.86 6.83
C LEU A 139 -2.67 -22.35 6.63
N THR A 140 -3.28 -23.01 5.65
CA THR A 140 -3.16 -24.47 5.48
C THR A 140 -1.97 -24.89 4.61
N LYS A 141 -1.43 -23.99 3.78
CA LYS A 141 -0.33 -24.24 2.84
C LYS A 141 0.56 -23.01 2.65
N GLY A 142 1.68 -23.17 1.95
CA GLY A 142 2.54 -22.08 1.53
C GLY A 142 3.36 -21.44 2.67
N VAL A 143 3.85 -20.23 2.40
CA VAL A 143 4.73 -19.48 3.31
C VAL A 143 4.05 -19.14 4.63
N TRP A 144 2.73 -18.91 4.62
CA TRP A 144 1.93 -18.66 5.82
C TRP A 144 1.91 -19.86 6.77
N ARG A 145 1.68 -21.07 6.25
CA ARG A 145 1.74 -22.29 7.06
C ARG A 145 3.15 -22.49 7.62
N LYS A 146 4.16 -22.31 6.78
CA LYS A 146 5.57 -22.44 7.18
C LYS A 146 5.92 -21.48 8.31
N LEU A 147 5.53 -20.21 8.19
CA LEU A 147 5.70 -19.18 9.21
C LEU A 147 5.04 -19.59 10.53
N VAL A 148 3.77 -20.01 10.48
CA VAL A 148 3.04 -20.45 11.68
C VAL A 148 3.67 -21.68 12.30
N ASP A 149 4.23 -22.61 11.52
CA ASP A 149 4.84 -23.85 12.03
C ASP A 149 6.27 -23.67 12.57
N ASP A 150 6.94 -22.57 12.23
CA ASP A 150 8.29 -22.30 12.69
C ASP A 150 8.36 -22.13 14.21
N LYS A 151 9.10 -23.04 14.86
CA LYS A 151 9.22 -23.07 16.32
C LYS A 151 9.89 -21.81 16.88
N ARG A 152 10.91 -21.29 16.19
CA ARG A 152 11.69 -20.13 16.65
C ARG A 152 10.81 -18.87 16.63
N ILE A 153 10.06 -18.66 15.55
CA ILE A 153 9.12 -17.54 15.45
C ILE A 153 7.96 -17.69 16.44
N LYS A 154 7.43 -18.91 16.64
CA LYS A 154 6.41 -19.18 17.67
C LYS A 154 6.88 -18.84 19.09
N ASP A 155 8.08 -19.28 19.47
CA ASP A 155 8.65 -19.01 20.79
C ASP A 155 8.90 -17.50 20.98
N LEU A 156 9.35 -16.81 19.92
CA LEU A 156 9.50 -15.35 19.92
C LEU A 156 8.15 -14.64 20.02
N ALA A 157 7.13 -15.06 19.28
CA ALA A 157 5.78 -14.53 19.36
C ALA A 157 5.22 -14.64 20.80
N ALA A 158 5.38 -15.81 21.45
CA ALA A 158 4.98 -15.98 22.84
C ALA A 158 5.72 -15.02 23.80
N THR A 159 7.00 -14.72 23.52
CA THR A 159 7.80 -13.77 24.29
C THR A 159 7.32 -12.33 24.08
N VAL A 160 7.11 -11.94 22.82
CA VAL A 160 6.60 -10.61 22.43
C VAL A 160 5.22 -10.36 23.03
N ARG A 161 4.32 -11.36 23.01
CA ARG A 161 3.00 -11.26 23.66
C ARG A 161 3.12 -10.89 25.13
N LYS A 162 3.97 -11.61 25.88
CA LYS A 162 4.21 -11.34 27.31
C LYS A 162 4.77 -9.95 27.54
N GLN A 163 5.66 -9.46 26.66
CA GLN A 163 6.20 -8.11 26.75
C GLN A 163 5.12 -7.05 26.51
N LEU A 164 4.28 -7.24 25.51
CA LEU A 164 3.15 -6.33 25.21
C LEU A 164 2.15 -6.29 26.37
N GLU A 165 1.76 -7.46 26.91
CA GLU A 165 0.85 -7.57 28.06
C GLU A 165 1.39 -6.86 29.32
N LYS A 166 2.72 -6.81 29.48
CA LYS A 166 3.38 -6.12 30.60
C LYS A 166 3.73 -4.65 30.31
N GLY A 167 3.56 -4.19 29.07
CA GLY A 167 4.05 -2.87 28.64
C GLY A 167 5.59 -2.77 28.60
N GLU A 168 6.29 -3.90 28.56
CA GLU A 168 7.76 -4.00 28.50
C GLU A 168 8.30 -4.14 27.06
N TYR A 169 7.41 -4.08 26.06
CA TYR A 169 7.80 -4.23 24.66
C TYR A 169 8.51 -2.97 24.15
N GLU A 170 9.81 -3.10 23.85
CA GLU A 170 10.60 -2.00 23.27
C GLU A 170 10.21 -1.73 21.82
N LEU A 171 9.76 -0.52 21.50
CA LEU A 171 9.50 -0.14 20.12
C LEU A 171 10.82 -0.03 19.33
N PRO A 172 10.82 -0.40 18.04
CA PRO A 172 11.99 -0.23 17.19
C PRO A 172 12.36 1.26 17.10
N LEU A 173 13.63 1.57 17.33
CA LEU A 173 14.14 2.94 17.29
C LEU A 173 14.47 3.32 15.85
N VAL A 174 13.85 4.38 15.35
CA VAL A 174 14.25 5.01 14.08
C VAL A 174 15.34 6.03 14.38
N PRO A 175 16.54 5.92 13.76
CA PRO A 175 17.57 6.94 13.93
C PRO A 175 17.05 8.32 13.56
N GLU A 176 17.34 9.31 14.40
CA GLU A 176 16.99 10.69 14.08
C GLU A 176 17.66 11.14 12.78
N PHE A 177 16.96 11.97 12.03
CA PHE A 177 17.49 12.55 10.79
C PHE A 177 18.80 13.29 11.07
N ASN A 178 19.88 12.89 10.40
CA ASN A 178 21.15 13.58 10.51
C ASN A 178 21.18 14.80 9.59
N PRO A 179 21.30 16.05 10.09
CA PRO A 179 21.31 17.25 9.26
C PRO A 179 22.44 17.29 8.22
N LYS A 180 23.47 16.45 8.36
CA LYS A 180 24.53 16.29 7.35
C LYS A 180 24.03 15.58 6.09
N GLU A 181 23.02 14.74 6.18
CA GLU A 181 22.40 14.06 5.01
C GLU A 181 21.82 15.09 4.03
N ALA A 182 21.24 16.18 4.55
CA ALA A 182 20.74 17.30 3.74
C ALA A 182 21.82 18.05 2.95
N LYS A 183 23.10 17.86 3.28
CA LYS A 183 24.24 18.51 2.61
C LYS A 183 24.82 17.65 1.49
N THR A 184 24.28 16.45 1.26
CA THR A 184 24.73 15.55 0.21
C THR A 184 24.36 16.10 -1.17
N LYS A 185 25.27 16.02 -2.14
CA LYS A 185 25.00 16.48 -3.51
C LYS A 185 23.83 15.70 -4.09
N GLY A 186 22.80 16.41 -4.56
CA GLY A 186 21.57 15.81 -5.11
C GLY A 186 20.46 15.59 -4.07
N PHE A 187 20.66 15.98 -2.81
CA PHE A 187 19.58 16.02 -1.82
C PHE A 187 18.55 17.08 -2.20
N ALA A 188 17.30 16.65 -2.41
CA ALA A 188 16.15 17.53 -2.48
C ALA A 188 15.38 17.39 -1.16
N PRO A 189 15.14 18.48 -0.41
CA PRO A 189 14.33 18.40 0.79
C PRO A 189 12.93 17.91 0.41
N PHE A 190 12.32 17.10 1.28
CA PHE A 190 10.90 16.74 1.19
C PHE A 190 9.98 17.91 1.58
N LEU A 191 10.40 19.13 1.24
CA LEU A 191 9.67 20.36 1.49
C LEU A 191 9.52 21.11 0.16
N ARG A 192 8.33 21.66 -0.05
CA ARG A 192 8.06 22.61 -1.12
C ARG A 192 8.77 23.94 -0.83
N LEU A 193 8.77 24.84 -1.80
CA LEU A 193 9.38 26.18 -1.67
C LEU A 193 8.76 27.02 -0.53
N ASP A 194 7.52 26.73 -0.14
CA ASP A 194 6.81 27.36 0.97
C ASP A 194 7.11 26.73 2.35
N GLY A 195 7.97 25.71 2.40
CA GLY A 195 8.33 25.00 3.63
C GLY A 195 7.32 23.95 4.08
N THR A 196 6.28 23.65 3.29
CA THR A 196 5.35 22.56 3.58
C THR A 196 5.90 21.21 3.11
N PRO A 197 5.53 20.08 3.75
CA PRO A 197 5.91 18.74 3.28
C PRO A 197 5.51 18.49 1.83
N THR A 198 6.41 17.90 1.04
CA THR A 198 6.12 17.45 -0.33
C THR A 198 5.15 16.28 -0.35
N VAL A 199 5.07 15.53 0.74
CA VAL A 199 4.19 14.37 0.94
C VAL A 199 3.20 14.70 2.05
N ALA A 200 1.91 14.54 1.78
CA ALA A 200 0.87 14.65 2.79
C ALA A 200 0.94 13.44 3.74
N GLY A 201 0.70 13.66 5.03
CA GLY A 201 0.55 12.57 5.99
C GLY A 201 -0.69 11.70 5.69
N PRO A 202 -0.96 10.66 6.51
CA PRO A 202 -2.19 9.90 6.40
C PRO A 202 -3.40 10.85 6.41
N VAL A 203 -4.30 10.67 5.44
CA VAL A 203 -5.55 11.42 5.35
C VAL A 203 -6.47 11.01 6.51
N THR A 204 -6.52 9.71 6.79
CA THR A 204 -7.29 9.16 7.90
C THR A 204 -6.37 8.77 9.04
N VAL A 205 -6.56 9.40 10.20
CA VAL A 205 -5.88 9.05 11.44
C VAL A 205 -6.58 7.85 12.07
N ILE A 206 -5.80 6.84 12.45
CA ILE A 206 -6.30 5.60 13.01
C ILE A 206 -5.96 5.54 14.50
N ASP A 207 -6.99 5.33 15.31
CA ASP A 207 -6.92 5.17 16.77
C ASP A 207 -6.54 3.74 17.15
N ASP A 208 -5.41 3.57 17.85
CA ASP A 208 -4.86 2.28 18.27
C ASP A 208 -5.37 1.82 19.65
N ASP A 209 -6.04 2.67 20.43
CA ASP A 209 -6.43 2.35 21.81
C ASP A 209 -7.64 1.40 21.89
N ASP A 210 -8.55 1.42 20.91
CA ASP A 210 -9.66 0.47 20.75
C ASP A 210 -9.79 0.01 19.29
N PRO A 211 -8.97 -0.98 18.87
CA PRO A 211 -8.92 -1.35 17.47
C PRO A 211 -10.14 -2.15 17.05
N LYS A 212 -10.99 -1.53 16.23
CA LYS A 212 -12.03 -2.21 15.43
C LYS A 212 -11.50 -2.48 14.03
N TYR A 213 -11.50 -3.75 13.63
CA TYR A 213 -10.97 -4.17 12.34
C TYR A 213 -12.06 -4.48 11.30
N ARG A 214 -13.25 -4.89 11.77
CA ARG A 214 -14.42 -5.09 10.93
C ARG A 214 -15.46 -4.01 11.24
N LYS A 215 -16.09 -3.47 10.19
CA LYS A 215 -17.25 -2.59 10.34
C LYS A 215 -18.43 -3.39 10.86
N THR A 216 -19.25 -2.77 11.68
CA THR A 216 -20.54 -3.37 12.04
C THR A 216 -21.48 -3.30 10.83
N PRO A 217 -22.50 -4.18 10.74
CA PRO A 217 -23.50 -4.08 9.67
C PRO A 217 -24.15 -2.69 9.57
N ASP A 218 -24.36 -2.04 10.70
CA ASP A 218 -24.92 -0.68 10.78
C ASP A 218 -23.95 0.38 10.21
N GLU A 219 -22.64 0.22 10.43
CA GLU A 219 -21.60 1.10 9.87
C GLU A 219 -21.45 0.89 8.35
N GLU A 220 -21.54 -0.35 7.86
CA GLU A 220 -21.54 -0.63 6.41
C GLU A 220 -22.76 -0.03 5.72
N GLU A 221 -23.94 -0.10 6.33
CA GLU A 221 -25.17 0.46 5.78
C GLU A 221 -25.12 2.01 5.77
N ALA A 222 -24.60 2.62 6.84
CA ALA A 222 -24.40 4.07 6.91
C ALA A 222 -23.42 4.60 5.85
N GLU A 223 -22.33 3.89 5.58
CA GLU A 223 -21.41 4.28 4.52
C GLU A 223 -21.98 4.08 3.12
N GLN A 224 -22.74 3.01 2.89
CA GLN A 224 -23.44 2.80 1.61
C GLN A 224 -24.46 3.92 1.34
N LEU A 225 -25.17 4.36 2.38
CA LEU A 225 -26.06 5.50 2.31
C LEU A 225 -25.28 6.79 1.98
N ALA A 226 -24.17 7.06 2.68
CA ALA A 226 -23.35 8.24 2.43
C ALA A 226 -22.72 8.26 1.02
N ASP A 227 -22.24 7.12 0.50
CA ASP A 227 -21.72 7.02 -0.86
C ASP A 227 -22.83 7.19 -1.92
N SER A 228 -24.04 6.69 -1.63
CA SER A 228 -25.20 6.90 -2.49
C SER A 228 -25.63 8.37 -2.55
N GLU A 229 -25.59 9.08 -1.41
CA GLU A 229 -25.89 10.51 -1.33
C GLU A 229 -24.81 11.34 -2.03
N ALA A 230 -23.53 11.03 -1.82
CA ALA A 230 -22.42 11.71 -2.50
C ALA A 230 -22.49 11.56 -4.03
N LYS A 231 -22.86 10.36 -4.52
CA LYS A 231 -23.09 10.11 -5.94
C LYS A 231 -24.31 10.84 -6.49
N ALA A 232 -25.38 10.97 -5.70
CA ALA A 232 -26.56 11.74 -6.09
C ALA A 232 -26.24 13.23 -6.23
N VAL A 233 -25.52 13.82 -5.26
CA VAL A 233 -25.07 15.21 -5.29
C VAL A 233 -24.14 15.48 -6.48
N ALA A 234 -23.18 14.57 -6.75
CA ALA A 234 -22.29 14.70 -7.90
C ALA A 234 -23.05 14.63 -9.25
N LYS A 235 -24.08 13.78 -9.33
CA LYS A 235 -24.92 13.66 -10.53
C LYS A 235 -25.78 14.91 -10.77
N GLU A 236 -26.35 15.48 -9.71
CA GLU A 236 -27.07 16.76 -9.78
C GLU A 236 -26.16 17.92 -10.19
N ALA A 237 -24.96 17.99 -9.62
CA ALA A 237 -23.96 19.00 -10.01
C ALA A 237 -23.57 18.90 -11.49
N SER A 238 -23.32 17.68 -12.00
CA SER A 238 -23.01 17.49 -13.43
C SER A 238 -24.19 17.83 -14.35
N SER A 239 -25.42 17.58 -13.91
CA SER A 239 -26.63 17.87 -14.68
C SER A 239 -26.88 19.38 -14.75
N ALA A 240 -26.63 20.11 -13.65
CA ALA A 240 -26.72 21.56 -13.60
C ALA A 240 -25.66 22.25 -14.48
N GLU A 241 -24.45 21.70 -14.57
CA GLU A 241 -23.38 22.22 -15.44
C GLU A 241 -23.75 22.07 -16.93
N SER A 242 -24.29 20.92 -17.33
CA SER A 242 -24.75 20.66 -18.71
C SER A 242 -26.01 21.45 -19.13
N LEU A 243 -26.79 21.97 -18.19
CA LEU A 243 -27.91 22.87 -18.50
C LEU A 243 -27.46 24.32 -18.72
N SER A 244 -26.26 24.69 -18.26
CA SER A 244 -25.71 26.04 -18.43
C SER A 244 -24.99 26.26 -19.77
N GLU A 245 -24.49 25.20 -20.42
CA GLU A 245 -23.87 25.28 -21.75
C GLU A 245 -24.88 25.23 -22.91
N GLY A 246 -26.15 24.90 -22.65
CA GLY A 246 -27.19 24.75 -23.67
C GLY A 246 -28.02 26.01 -23.99
N GLU A 247 -27.75 27.14 -23.34
CA GLU A 247 -28.56 28.37 -23.46
C GLU A 247 -27.93 29.48 -24.34
N LEU A 248 -26.95 29.15 -25.20
CA LEU A 248 -26.25 30.12 -26.06
C LEU A 248 -26.42 29.91 -27.57
N GLU A 249 -27.38 29.11 -28.04
CA GLU A 249 -27.73 29.08 -29.48
C GLU A 249 -29.23 29.30 -29.70
N ALA A 250 -29.62 30.58 -29.74
CA ALA A 250 -30.73 31.05 -30.58
C ALA A 250 -30.55 32.55 -30.86
N ASP A 251 -30.78 32.92 -32.13
CA ASP A 251 -30.93 34.26 -32.68
C ASP A 251 -29.65 35.02 -33.10
N GLN A 252 -29.07 34.57 -34.21
CA GLN A 252 -28.57 35.49 -35.24
C GLN A 252 -29.36 35.24 -36.53
N ASP A 253 -30.45 35.99 -36.70
CA ASP A 253 -31.14 36.11 -37.98
C ASP A 253 -30.36 37.06 -38.90
N GLU A 254 -30.39 36.69 -40.16
CA GLU A 254 -29.57 37.09 -41.30
C GLU A 254 -29.66 38.59 -41.69
N GLU A 255 -28.50 39.20 -41.99
CA GLU A 255 -28.43 40.32 -42.93
C GLU A 255 -27.64 39.84 -44.15
N ASP A 256 -28.40 39.50 -45.19
CA ASP A 256 -27.92 39.25 -46.56
C ASP A 256 -27.85 40.58 -47.35
N ASP A 257 -26.87 40.59 -48.26
CA ASP A 257 -26.42 41.65 -49.18
C ASP A 257 -27.49 42.55 -49.84
N GLU A 258 -27.13 43.80 -50.14
CA GLU A 258 -27.22 44.35 -51.51
C GLU A 258 -26.40 45.66 -51.71
N GLU A 259 -25.52 45.58 -52.73
CA GLU A 259 -24.78 46.60 -53.53
C GLU A 259 -23.68 47.51 -52.93
#